data_AF-A0A1J0TLI4-F1
#
_entry.id   AF-A0A1J0TLI4-F1
#
_cell.length_a   1.000
_cell.length_b   1.000
_cell.length_c   1.000
_cell.angle_alpha   90.00
_cell.angle_beta   90.00
_cell.angle_gamma   90.00
#
_symmetry.space_group_name_H-M   'P 1'
#
loop_
_entity.id
_entity.type
_entity.pdbx_description
1 polymer ?
#
loop_
_entity_poly.entity_id
_entity_poly.type
_entity_poly.pdbx_seq_one_letter_code
_entity_poly.pdbx_strand_id
1 'polypeptide(L)'
;MTDTTTGLYPGDTGELELDTRRALVQLLKGPLITAGKHPEVWRTVIRDERVLRSRLADVFLDLVVDEDEQLAFTRPAETGDHKAPAVLRTERLTFMDTVMLLSLRQLLLRAQPGDRVIVDFDEMAGQLEMYRAATSTDPAGFRRRVNASWEKLKKYSLLASTSTEGRMEVSPVLRQLFDADQVAAVEAEFRHIVAESQP
;
A
#
# COMPACT_ATOMS: atom_id res chain seq x y z
N MET A 1 39.56 7.32 -32.39
CA MET A 1 39.85 7.36 -30.94
C MET A 1 38.93 8.39 -30.31
N THR A 2 37.84 7.92 -29.72
CA THR A 2 37.16 8.45 -28.52
C THR A 2 36.01 7.49 -28.26
N ASP A 3 36.26 6.58 -27.33
CA ASP A 3 35.28 5.61 -26.84
C ASP A 3 34.33 6.37 -25.92
N THR A 4 33.23 6.88 -26.46
CA THR A 4 32.19 7.54 -25.67
C THR A 4 31.33 6.46 -25.03
N THR A 5 31.85 5.80 -23.99
CA THR A 5 31.00 4.99 -23.10
C THR A 5 30.20 5.93 -22.22
N THR A 6 29.27 6.68 -22.81
CA THR A 6 28.26 7.43 -22.08
C THR A 6 27.06 6.51 -21.97
N GLY A 7 26.94 5.79 -20.85
CA GLY A 7 25.87 4.82 -20.61
C GLY A 7 26.34 3.53 -19.92
N LEU A 8 25.45 2.88 -19.15
CA LEU A 8 25.69 1.64 -18.42
C LEU A 8 25.69 0.39 -19.31
N TYR A 9 25.10 0.48 -20.51
CA TYR A 9 25.03 -0.59 -21.51
C TYR A 9 25.01 0.01 -22.93
N PRO A 10 25.26 -0.77 -24.00
CA PRO A 10 25.30 -0.24 -25.36
C PRO A 10 24.03 0.51 -25.75
N GLY A 11 24.18 1.77 -26.20
CA GLY A 11 23.06 2.63 -26.59
C GLY A 11 22.32 3.30 -25.42
N ASP A 12 22.79 3.13 -24.18
CA ASP A 12 22.20 3.77 -23.01
C ASP A 12 22.46 5.27 -22.98
N THR A 13 21.40 6.07 -23.04
CA THR A 13 21.46 7.54 -22.92
C THR A 13 21.01 8.02 -21.54
N GLY A 14 20.77 7.10 -20.60
CA GLY A 14 20.31 7.42 -19.26
C GLY A 14 21.37 8.16 -18.43
N GLU A 15 20.92 9.15 -17.68
CA GLU A 15 21.77 9.99 -16.82
C GLU A 15 21.84 9.49 -15.37
N LEU A 16 21.00 8.51 -15.02
CA LEU A 16 20.90 7.98 -13.66
C LEU A 16 22.00 6.93 -13.41
N GLU A 17 22.54 6.94 -12.20
CA GLU A 17 23.40 5.88 -11.68
C GLU A 17 22.65 4.54 -11.59
N LEU A 18 23.38 3.43 -11.63
CA LEU A 18 22.80 2.08 -11.68
C LEU A 18 21.81 1.83 -10.53
N ASP A 19 22.16 2.23 -9.31
CA ASP A 19 21.32 2.00 -8.14
C ASP A 19 20.07 2.88 -8.16
N THR A 20 20.17 4.14 -8.60
CA THR A 20 19.02 5.02 -8.78
C THR A 20 18.03 4.45 -9.79
N ARG A 21 18.52 3.84 -10.88
CA ARG A 21 17.66 3.15 -11.85
C ARG A 21 16.96 1.95 -11.25
N ARG A 22 17.66 1.15 -10.43
CA ARG A 22 17.05 0.01 -9.72
C ARG A 22 15.96 0.50 -8.75
N ALA A 23 16.19 1.59 -8.03
CA ALA A 23 15.20 2.19 -7.16
C ALA A 23 13.98 2.70 -7.93
N LEU A 24 14.20 3.40 -9.05
CA LEU A 24 13.12 3.85 -9.94
C LEU A 24 12.27 2.68 -10.44
N VAL A 25 12.91 1.61 -10.93
CA VAL A 25 12.20 0.40 -11.39
C VAL A 25 11.41 -0.25 -10.26
N GLN A 26 11.96 -0.31 -9.05
CA GLN A 26 11.24 -0.86 -7.90
C GLN A 26 10.02 -0.01 -7.52
N LEU A 27 10.15 1.32 -7.56
CA LEU A 27 9.05 2.27 -7.34
C LEU A 27 7.94 2.14 -8.40
N LEU A 28 8.29 1.82 -9.65
CA LEU A 28 7.33 1.61 -10.75
C LEU A 28 6.62 0.25 -10.70
N LYS A 29 7.29 -0.80 -10.21
CA LYS A 29 6.67 -2.13 -10.03
C LYS A 29 5.67 -2.15 -8.86
N GLY A 30 5.77 -1.18 -7.95
CA GLY A 30 4.87 -0.95 -6.83
C GLY A 30 5.08 -1.90 -5.64
N PRO A 31 4.23 -1.81 -4.60
CA PRO A 31 3.53 -0.62 -4.12
C PRO A 31 4.28 0.06 -2.96
N LEU A 32 5.29 -0.57 -2.37
CA LEU A 32 5.94 -0.10 -1.14
C LEU A 32 7.38 -0.56 -1.05
N ILE A 33 8.27 0.37 -0.76
CA ILE A 33 9.65 0.14 -0.34
C ILE A 33 9.70 0.40 1.16
N THR A 34 10.32 -0.50 1.92
CA THR A 34 10.59 -0.28 3.34
C THR A 34 12.06 -0.56 3.62
N ALA A 35 12.64 0.11 4.62
CA ALA A 35 14.01 -0.15 5.05
C ALA A 35 14.23 -1.63 5.46
N GLY A 36 13.22 -2.24 6.10
CA GLY A 36 13.29 -3.63 6.54
C GLY A 36 13.32 -4.66 5.41
N LYS A 37 12.53 -4.47 4.34
CA LYS A 37 12.46 -5.41 3.20
C LYS A 37 13.47 -5.09 2.10
N HIS A 38 13.80 -3.81 1.92
CA HIS A 38 14.57 -3.31 0.80
C HIS A 38 15.64 -2.30 1.24
N PRO A 39 16.58 -2.67 2.14
CA PRO A 39 17.47 -1.71 2.79
C PRO A 39 18.33 -0.89 1.80
N GLU A 40 18.91 -1.54 0.78
CA GLU A 40 19.74 -0.83 -0.21
C GLU A 40 18.92 0.10 -1.11
N VAL A 41 17.72 -0.35 -1.49
CA VAL A 41 16.81 0.46 -2.30
C VAL A 41 16.32 1.66 -1.49
N TRP A 42 15.95 1.45 -0.22
CA TRP A 42 15.54 2.51 0.70
C TRP A 42 16.62 3.58 0.84
N ARG A 43 17.88 3.19 1.12
CA ARG A 43 19.01 4.12 1.21
C ARG A 43 19.18 4.92 -0.09
N THR A 44 19.01 4.27 -1.23
CA THR A 44 19.06 4.92 -2.54
C THR A 44 17.90 5.90 -2.75
N VAL A 45 16.69 5.54 -2.32
CA VAL A 45 15.51 6.41 -2.39
C VAL A 45 15.74 7.70 -1.60
N ILE A 46 16.23 7.59 -0.36
CA ILE A 46 16.53 8.76 0.48
C ILE A 46 17.66 9.60 -0.14
N ARG A 47 18.76 8.95 -0.57
CA ARG A 47 19.92 9.65 -1.16
C ARG A 47 19.55 10.42 -2.44
N ASP A 48 18.78 9.80 -3.33
CA ASP A 48 18.52 10.31 -4.68
C ASP A 48 17.08 10.84 -4.85
N GLU A 49 16.39 11.14 -3.73
CA GLU A 49 14.96 11.44 -3.69
C GLU A 49 14.53 12.49 -4.71
N ARG A 50 15.27 13.61 -4.78
CA ARG A 50 14.98 14.71 -5.71
C ARG A 50 14.96 14.25 -7.16
N VAL A 51 15.93 13.41 -7.55
CA VAL A 51 16.04 12.93 -8.93
C VAL A 51 14.96 11.89 -9.20
N LEU A 52 14.68 11.00 -8.25
CA LEU A 52 13.59 10.03 -8.35
C LEU A 52 12.22 10.70 -8.49
N ARG A 53 11.94 11.75 -7.70
CA ARG A 53 10.72 12.58 -7.84
C ARG A 53 10.58 13.13 -9.25
N SER A 54 11.65 13.71 -9.80
CA SER A 54 11.64 14.25 -11.17
C SER A 54 11.32 13.16 -12.20
N ARG A 55 11.93 11.98 -12.09
CA ARG A 55 11.75 10.88 -13.07
C ARG A 55 10.40 10.19 -12.93
N LEU A 56 9.82 10.16 -11.74
CA LEU A 56 8.46 9.69 -11.51
C LEU A 56 7.42 10.69 -12.03
N ALA A 57 7.68 12.00 -11.92
CA ALA A 57 6.82 13.03 -12.48
C ALA A 57 6.70 12.92 -14.01
N ASP A 58 7.79 12.53 -14.71
CA ASP A 58 7.78 12.24 -16.16
C ASP A 58 6.77 11.14 -16.55
N VAL A 59 6.29 10.34 -15.59
CA VAL A 59 5.28 9.30 -15.77
C VAL A 59 4.05 9.50 -14.88
N PHE A 60 3.76 10.75 -14.48
CA PHE A 60 2.56 11.12 -13.70
C PHE A 60 2.43 10.42 -12.35
N LEU A 61 3.56 10.18 -11.67
CA LEU A 61 3.61 9.60 -10.33
C LEU A 61 4.25 10.56 -9.33
N ASP A 62 3.66 10.64 -8.15
CA ASP A 62 4.28 11.25 -6.98
C ASP A 62 5.01 10.20 -6.17
N LEU A 63 6.20 10.54 -5.68
CA LEU A 63 6.90 9.80 -4.64
C LEU A 63 6.41 10.27 -3.26
N VAL A 64 5.97 9.36 -2.43
CA VAL A 64 5.72 9.61 -1.00
C VAL A 64 6.82 8.94 -0.20
N VAL A 65 7.44 9.68 0.71
CA VAL A 65 8.49 9.20 1.61
C VAL A 65 8.07 9.55 3.03
N ASP A 66 8.12 8.57 3.91
CA ASP A 66 7.92 8.72 5.35
C ASP A 66 9.19 8.16 6.02
N GLU A 67 10.09 9.06 6.41
CA GLU A 67 11.38 8.68 7.00
C GLU A 67 11.23 8.08 8.40
N ASP A 68 10.25 8.55 9.17
CA ASP A 68 9.97 8.07 10.52
C ASP A 68 9.48 6.61 10.48
N GLU A 69 8.57 6.30 9.56
CA GLU A 69 8.08 4.94 9.31
C GLU A 69 8.97 4.13 8.34
N GLN A 70 10.07 4.74 7.88
CA GLN A 70 11.07 4.17 6.98
C GLN A 70 10.50 3.49 5.73
N LEU A 71 9.56 4.18 5.07
CA LEU A 71 8.86 3.68 3.90
C LEU A 71 8.74 4.71 2.77
N ALA A 72 8.64 4.20 1.55
CA ALA A 72 8.37 5.00 0.36
C ALA A 72 7.46 4.27 -0.61
N PHE A 73 6.57 4.99 -1.29
CA PHE A 73 5.68 4.45 -2.29
C PHE A 73 5.36 5.46 -3.40
N THR A 74 4.79 4.96 -4.49
CA THR A 74 4.30 5.80 -5.59
C THR A 74 2.78 5.88 -5.58
N ARG A 75 2.24 7.05 -5.90
CA ARG A 75 0.81 7.26 -6.14
C ARG A 75 0.59 8.06 -7.42
N PRO A 76 -0.59 7.99 -8.04
CA PRO A 76 -0.89 8.86 -9.18
C PRO A 76 -0.75 10.32 -8.75
N ALA A 77 -0.10 11.13 -9.58
CA ALA A 77 0.00 12.57 -9.33
C ALA A 77 -1.35 13.24 -9.57
N GLU A 78 -1.60 14.35 -8.87
CA GLU A 78 -2.74 15.22 -9.15
C GLU A 78 -2.44 16.05 -10.41
N THR A 79 -2.99 15.63 -11.56
CA THR A 79 -2.68 16.25 -12.85
C THR A 79 -3.64 17.37 -13.25
N GLY A 80 -4.58 17.75 -12.37
CA GLY A 80 -5.61 18.76 -12.66
C GLY A 80 -6.40 18.40 -13.91
N ASP A 81 -6.49 19.35 -14.85
CA ASP A 81 -7.22 19.17 -16.11
C ASP A 81 -6.44 18.36 -17.18
N HIS A 82 -5.20 17.96 -16.89
CA HIS A 82 -4.40 17.19 -17.83
C HIS A 82 -4.85 15.73 -17.89
N LYS A 83 -5.14 15.24 -19.10
CA LYS A 83 -5.45 13.84 -19.38
C LYS A 83 -4.18 12.98 -19.28
N ALA A 84 -3.85 12.54 -18.07
CA ALA A 84 -2.73 11.65 -17.82
C ALA A 84 -3.14 10.17 -17.99
N PRO A 85 -2.31 9.33 -18.61
CA PRO A 85 -2.53 7.88 -18.64
C PRO A 85 -2.37 7.29 -17.23
N ALA A 86 -3.20 6.29 -16.91
CA ALA A 86 -3.04 5.54 -15.68
C ALA A 86 -1.79 4.64 -15.76
N VAL A 87 -0.78 4.95 -14.96
CA VAL A 87 0.45 4.14 -14.87
C VAL A 87 0.30 3.02 -13.84
N LEU A 88 -0.32 3.33 -12.70
CA LEU A 88 -0.56 2.33 -11.66
C LEU A 88 -1.80 1.51 -11.98
N ARG A 89 -1.67 0.20 -11.81
CA ARG A 89 -2.80 -0.72 -11.92
C ARG A 89 -3.75 -0.52 -10.75
N THR A 90 -4.99 -0.13 -11.05
CA THR A 90 -6.05 -0.05 -10.04
C THR A 90 -6.73 -1.41 -9.91
N GLU A 91 -6.96 -1.84 -8.68
CA GLU A 91 -7.69 -3.06 -8.37
C GLU A 91 -8.99 -2.69 -7.65
N ARG A 92 -10.11 -3.30 -8.07
CA ARG A 92 -11.38 -3.10 -7.37
C ARG A 92 -11.35 -3.85 -6.05
N LEU A 93 -11.57 -3.12 -4.96
CA LEU A 93 -11.75 -3.72 -3.64
C LEU A 93 -13.15 -4.32 -3.56
N THR A 94 -13.21 -5.54 -3.02
CA THR A 94 -14.49 -6.12 -2.59
C THR A 94 -14.91 -5.49 -1.27
N PHE A 95 -16.18 -5.66 -0.90
CA PHE A 95 -16.68 -5.24 0.42
C PHE A 95 -15.77 -5.73 1.55
N MET A 96 -15.38 -7.01 1.54
CA MET A 96 -14.52 -7.58 2.59
C MET A 96 -13.11 -6.97 2.60
N ASP A 97 -12.55 -6.65 1.42
CA ASP A 97 -11.25 -6.00 1.34
C ASP A 97 -11.32 -4.61 2.00
N THR A 98 -12.35 -3.84 1.67
CA THR A 98 -12.50 -2.47 2.17
C THR A 98 -12.73 -2.45 3.67
N VAL A 99 -13.64 -3.27 4.21
CA VAL A 99 -13.91 -3.30 5.65
C VAL A 99 -12.68 -3.76 6.44
N MET A 100 -11.95 -4.77 5.93
CA MET A 100 -10.69 -5.20 6.55
C MET A 100 -9.64 -4.08 6.55
N LEU A 101 -9.46 -3.38 5.42
CA LEU A 101 -8.52 -2.25 5.33
C LEU A 101 -8.85 -1.14 6.32
N LEU A 102 -10.13 -0.76 6.44
CA LEU A 102 -10.56 0.29 7.37
C LEU A 102 -10.33 -0.12 8.82
N SER A 103 -10.64 -1.37 9.16
CA SER A 103 -10.41 -1.92 10.50
C SER A 103 -8.92 -1.89 10.86
N LEU A 104 -8.04 -2.32 9.95
CA LEU A 104 -6.59 -2.27 10.15
C LEU A 104 -6.05 -0.84 10.27
N ARG A 105 -6.55 0.09 9.46
CA ARG A 105 -6.20 1.52 9.56
C ARG A 105 -6.64 2.10 10.91
N GLN A 106 -7.84 1.74 11.39
CA GLN A 106 -8.32 2.20 12.69
C GLN A 106 -7.42 1.71 13.83
N LEU A 107 -6.92 0.48 13.77
CA LEU A 107 -5.93 -0.02 14.73
C LEU A 107 -4.64 0.81 14.69
N LEU A 108 -4.14 1.14 13.50
CA LEU A 108 -2.96 2.01 13.32
C LEU A 108 -3.15 3.44 13.86
N LEU A 109 -4.35 4.01 13.76
CA LEU A 109 -4.64 5.35 14.27
C LEU A 109 -4.78 5.41 15.80
N ARG A 110 -5.10 4.27 16.43
CA ARG A 110 -5.22 4.15 17.89
C ARG A 110 -3.87 3.82 18.55
N ALA A 111 -2.93 3.28 17.79
CA ALA A 111 -1.58 2.98 18.27
C ALA A 111 -0.80 4.27 18.56
N GLN A 112 0.12 4.22 19.53
CA GLN A 112 0.99 5.37 19.78
C GLN A 112 2.01 5.51 18.64
N PRO A 113 2.52 6.72 18.38
CA PRO A 113 3.61 6.90 17.42
C PRO A 113 4.80 5.99 17.76
N GLY A 114 5.28 5.23 16.78
CA GLY A 114 6.37 4.26 16.95
C GLY A 114 5.94 2.85 17.39
N ASP A 115 4.69 2.65 17.79
CA ASP A 115 4.19 1.31 18.12
C ASP A 115 3.88 0.51 16.86
N ARG A 116 4.38 -0.72 16.82
CA ARG A 116 4.05 -1.69 15.78
C ARG A 116 2.67 -2.28 16.07
N VAL A 117 1.78 -2.23 15.09
CA VAL A 117 0.46 -2.88 15.18
C VAL A 117 0.58 -4.31 14.68
N ILE A 118 0.37 -5.27 15.58
CA ILE A 118 0.41 -6.69 15.28
C ILE A 118 -0.98 -7.27 15.46
N VAL A 119 -1.46 -8.00 14.45
CA VAL A 119 -2.78 -8.62 14.42
C VAL A 119 -2.66 -10.11 14.13
N ASP A 120 -3.65 -10.89 14.56
CA ASP A 120 -3.84 -12.26 14.09
C ASP A 120 -5.11 -12.40 13.24
N PHE A 121 -5.15 -13.44 12.41
CA PHE A 121 -6.24 -13.65 11.47
C PHE A 121 -7.58 -13.89 12.18
N ASP A 122 -7.59 -14.62 13.30
CA ASP A 122 -8.82 -15.00 13.98
C ASP A 122 -9.45 -13.82 14.72
N GLU A 123 -8.63 -12.95 15.31
CA GLU A 123 -9.05 -11.67 15.87
C GLU A 123 -9.71 -10.81 14.79
N MET A 124 -9.05 -10.66 13.63
CA MET A 124 -9.61 -9.89 12.52
C MET A 124 -10.89 -10.52 11.97
N ALA A 125 -10.95 -11.85 11.85
CA ALA A 125 -12.15 -12.54 11.41
C ALA A 125 -13.31 -12.35 12.41
N GLY A 126 -13.02 -12.39 13.71
CA GLY A 126 -13.99 -12.15 14.77
C GLY A 126 -14.54 -10.72 14.76
N GLN A 127 -13.67 -9.71 14.57
CA GLN A 127 -14.10 -8.32 14.41
C GLN A 127 -15.01 -8.13 13.19
N LEU A 128 -14.72 -8.83 12.09
CA LEU A 128 -15.49 -8.72 10.86
C LEU A 128 -16.83 -9.48 10.90
N GLU A 129 -17.05 -10.35 11.88
CA GLU A 129 -18.25 -11.18 11.98
C GLU A 129 -19.54 -10.36 12.08
N MET A 130 -19.47 -9.14 12.63
CA MET A 130 -20.61 -8.20 12.67
C MET A 130 -21.18 -7.84 11.28
N TYR A 131 -20.35 -7.95 10.24
CA TYR A 131 -20.75 -7.69 8.86
C TYR A 131 -21.31 -8.93 8.14
N ARG A 132 -21.26 -10.11 8.78
CA ARG A 132 -21.73 -11.35 8.15
C ARG A 132 -23.22 -11.28 7.86
N ALA A 133 -24.06 -10.88 8.81
CA ALA A 133 -25.51 -10.85 8.63
C ALA A 133 -25.94 -9.99 7.43
N ALA A 134 -25.23 -8.87 7.18
CA ALA A 134 -25.49 -7.98 6.05
C ALA A 134 -24.98 -8.51 4.70
N THR A 135 -24.07 -9.49 4.69
CA THR A 135 -23.37 -9.93 3.47
C THR A 135 -23.46 -11.41 3.17
N SER A 136 -23.97 -12.23 4.11
CA SER A 136 -24.01 -13.68 3.98
C SER A 136 -24.85 -14.40 5.03
N THR A 137 -25.63 -15.37 4.55
CA THR A 137 -26.28 -16.38 5.39
C THR A 137 -25.42 -17.64 5.60
N ASP A 138 -24.26 -17.75 4.93
CA ASP A 138 -23.32 -18.89 5.02
C ASP A 138 -22.03 -18.52 5.80
N PRO A 139 -21.85 -19.01 7.04
CA PRO A 139 -20.66 -18.75 7.84
C PRO A 139 -19.36 -19.26 7.20
N ALA A 140 -19.38 -20.42 6.53
CA ALA A 140 -18.18 -20.99 5.94
C ALA A 140 -17.73 -20.18 4.71
N GLY A 141 -18.69 -19.75 3.88
CA GLY A 141 -18.44 -18.85 2.76
C GLY A 141 -17.93 -17.48 3.20
N PHE A 142 -18.45 -16.94 4.31
CA PHE A 142 -17.98 -15.69 4.89
C PHE A 142 -16.49 -15.77 5.29
N ARG A 143 -16.11 -16.78 6.10
CA ARG A 143 -14.71 -16.96 6.52
C ARG A 143 -13.75 -17.15 5.35
N ARG A 144 -14.17 -17.83 4.28
CA ARG A 144 -13.38 -17.94 3.04
C ARG A 144 -13.12 -16.58 2.37
N ARG A 145 -14.11 -15.68 2.35
CA ARG A 145 -13.95 -14.32 1.82
C ARG A 145 -13.02 -13.47 2.70
N VAL A 146 -13.16 -13.57 4.02
CA VAL A 146 -12.21 -12.93 4.97
C VAL A 146 -10.78 -13.39 4.67
N ASN A 147 -10.56 -14.70 4.52
CA ASN A 147 -9.24 -15.25 4.18
C ASN A 147 -8.73 -14.75 2.82
N ALA A 148 -9.60 -14.67 1.81
CA ALA A 148 -9.21 -14.14 0.50
C ALA A 148 -8.76 -12.67 0.59
N SER A 149 -9.45 -11.85 1.37
CA SER A 149 -9.04 -10.47 1.64
C SER A 149 -7.72 -10.40 2.39
N TRP A 150 -7.54 -11.22 3.43
CA TRP A 150 -6.29 -11.30 4.19
C TRP A 150 -5.08 -11.63 3.31
N GLU A 151 -5.19 -12.65 2.48
CA GLU A 151 -4.12 -13.04 1.55
C GLU A 151 -3.86 -11.97 0.48
N LYS A 152 -4.90 -11.25 0.06
CA LYS A 152 -4.75 -10.10 -0.84
C LYS A 152 -3.95 -8.97 -0.19
N LEU A 153 -4.22 -8.63 1.09
CA LEU A 153 -3.48 -7.60 1.80
C LEU A 153 -2.00 -7.98 2.04
N LYS A 154 -1.72 -9.26 2.28
CA LYS A 154 -0.34 -9.80 2.32
C LYS A 154 0.36 -9.60 0.98
N LYS A 155 -0.31 -9.95 -0.13
CA LYS A 155 0.22 -9.78 -1.49
C LYS A 155 0.57 -8.32 -1.80
N TYR A 156 -0.20 -7.37 -1.28
CA TYR A 156 0.08 -5.93 -1.43
C TYR A 156 1.06 -5.36 -0.40
N SER A 157 1.72 -6.20 0.40
CA SER A 157 2.64 -5.78 1.45
C SER A 157 2.01 -4.89 2.54
N LEU A 158 0.69 -4.92 2.68
CA LEU A 158 -0.05 -4.22 3.74
C LEU A 158 -0.07 -5.02 5.04
N LEU A 159 0.18 -6.32 4.95
CA LEU A 159 0.45 -7.22 6.08
C LEU A 159 1.79 -7.91 5.87
N ALA A 160 2.66 -7.89 6.88
CA ALA A 160 3.98 -8.51 6.85
C ALA A 160 4.12 -9.57 7.95
N SER A 161 4.77 -10.70 7.63
CA SER A 161 5.03 -11.75 8.62
C SER A 161 5.95 -11.24 9.72
N THR A 162 5.67 -11.66 10.95
CA THR A 162 6.55 -11.40 12.11
C THR A 162 7.39 -12.63 12.45
N SER A 163 8.21 -12.56 13.51
CA SER A 163 8.89 -13.72 14.07
C SER A 163 7.95 -14.73 14.73
N THR A 164 6.72 -14.33 15.04
CA THR A 164 5.71 -15.18 15.65
C THR A 164 4.76 -15.68 14.57
N GLU A 165 4.60 -17.00 14.48
CA GLU A 165 3.69 -17.62 13.51
C GLU A 165 2.24 -17.14 13.72
N GLY A 166 1.52 -16.90 12.63
CA GLY A 166 0.13 -16.40 12.67
C GLY A 166 -0.02 -14.92 13.05
N ARG A 167 1.06 -14.26 13.50
CA ARG A 167 1.07 -12.83 13.82
C ARG A 167 1.62 -12.03 12.64
N MET A 168 0.82 -11.07 12.20
CA MET A 168 1.14 -10.20 11.08
C MET A 168 1.25 -8.76 11.57
N GLU A 169 2.28 -8.07 11.13
CA GLU A 169 2.41 -6.63 11.31
C GLU A 169 1.62 -5.90 10.23
N VAL A 170 0.86 -4.89 10.65
CA VAL A 170 0.13 -3.99 9.77
C VAL A 170 1.06 -2.91 9.26
N SER A 171 1.14 -2.73 7.94
CA SER A 171 1.99 -1.71 7.35
C SER A 171 1.48 -0.30 7.68
N PRO A 172 2.33 0.59 8.22
CA PRO A 172 1.95 1.98 8.52
C PRO A 172 1.60 2.79 7.27
N VAL A 173 1.93 2.30 6.06
CA VAL A 173 1.50 2.90 4.78
C VAL A 173 -0.02 3.11 4.72
N LEU A 174 -0.81 2.28 5.41
CA LEU A 174 -2.27 2.43 5.45
C LEU A 174 -2.73 3.77 6.05
N ARG A 175 -1.90 4.44 6.88
CA ARG A 175 -2.21 5.80 7.36
C ARG A 175 -2.15 6.83 6.22
N GLN A 176 -1.30 6.59 5.22
CA GLN A 176 -1.00 7.48 4.10
C GLN A 176 -1.83 7.19 2.84
N LEU A 177 -2.34 5.96 2.67
CA LEU A 177 -3.06 5.57 1.44
C LEU A 177 -4.46 6.16 1.29
N PHE A 178 -5.08 6.62 2.38
CA PHE A 178 -6.44 7.13 2.35
C PHE A 178 -6.57 8.42 3.16
N ASP A 179 -7.18 9.43 2.54
CA ASP A 179 -7.56 10.65 3.22
C ASP A 179 -8.61 10.33 4.30
N ALA A 180 -8.54 11.06 5.42
CA ALA A 180 -9.45 10.84 6.55
C ALA A 180 -10.93 10.96 6.14
N ASP A 181 -11.24 11.90 5.24
CA ASP A 181 -12.61 12.12 4.75
C ASP A 181 -13.11 10.99 3.86
N GLN A 182 -12.25 10.45 2.98
CA GLN A 182 -12.58 9.29 2.14
C GLN A 182 -12.88 8.07 3.01
N VAL A 183 -12.10 7.84 4.05
CA VAL A 183 -12.33 6.76 5.01
C VAL A 183 -13.63 6.97 5.76
N ALA A 184 -13.88 8.16 6.29
CA ALA A 184 -15.11 8.46 7.04
C ALA A 184 -16.37 8.28 6.18
N ALA A 185 -16.32 8.70 4.91
CA ALA A 185 -17.43 8.53 3.98
C ALA A 185 -17.70 7.04 3.70
N VAL A 186 -16.65 6.27 3.43
CA VAL A 186 -16.76 4.83 3.17
C VAL A 186 -17.24 4.08 4.42
N GLU A 187 -16.74 4.42 5.61
CA GLU A 187 -17.20 3.84 6.87
C GLU A 187 -18.67 4.17 7.17
N ALA A 188 -19.10 5.41 6.91
CA ALA A 188 -20.48 5.83 7.14
C ALA A 188 -21.44 5.08 6.21
N GLU A 189 -21.10 4.96 4.93
CA GLU A 189 -21.88 4.20 3.95
C GLU A 189 -21.99 2.72 4.35
N PHE A 190 -20.90 2.12 4.83
CA PHE A 190 -20.95 0.73 5.31
C PHE A 190 -21.81 0.55 6.56
N ARG A 191 -21.73 1.47 7.53
CA ARG A 191 -22.60 1.43 8.71
C ARG A 191 -24.07 1.53 8.32
N HIS A 192 -24.39 2.34 7.30
CA HIS A 192 -25.74 2.46 6.77
C HIS A 192 -26.23 1.12 6.16
N ILE A 193 -25.44 0.51 5.27
CA ILE A 193 -25.78 -0.78 4.65
C ILE A 193 -26.03 -1.88 5.71
N VAL A 194 -25.20 -1.90 6.77
CA VAL A 194 -25.37 -2.87 7.87
C VAL A 194 -26.66 -2.60 8.65
N ALA A 195 -26.97 -1.33 8.93
CA ALA A 195 -28.19 -0.96 9.66
C ALA A 195 -29.46 -1.27 8.88
N GLU A 196 -29.48 -1.05 7.55
CA GLU A 196 -30.61 -1.42 6.68
C GLU A 196 -30.79 -2.93 6.53
N SER A 197 -29.72 -3.71 6.74
CA SER A 197 -29.74 -5.18 6.65
C SER A 197 -30.13 -5.86 7.97
N GLN A 198 -30.28 -5.11 9.07
CA GLN A 198 -30.76 -5.62 10.36
C GLN A 198 -32.30 -5.43 10.42
N PRO A 199 -33.08 -6.52 10.59
CA PRO A 199 -34.54 -6.45 10.67
C PRO A 199 -35.05 -5.83 11.98
#